data_AF-A0A8J2SB93-F1
#
_entry.id   AF-A0A8J2SB93-F1
#
_cell.length_a   1.000
_cell.length_b   1.000
_cell.length_c   1.000
_cell.angle_alpha   90.00
_cell.angle_beta   90.00
_cell.angle_gamma   90.00
#
_symmetry.space_group_name_H-M   'P 1'
#
loop_
_entity.id
_entity.type
_entity.pdbx_description
1 polymer ?
#
loop_
_entity_poly.entity_id
_entity_poly.type
_entity_poly.pdbx_seq_one_letter_code
_entity_poly.pdbx_strand_id
1 'polypeptide(L)'
;MRQLLLIVGLGAARAFLKGGGGGATCAADGGSSIYIETIDDSGSVPVRRIQFSGCPNHESYCTGKPGRSCGDEGKTSTLVEGTEQCDEVEVPAYPKFKDSQPDPKELDCTMGTIAYALNGVGFFSGAVSYVRGGDCPQLDVSDPEAEWISFDCCTGHSTGDGLYHYHFPPSCLLAQAEADAPMGTTVANGHSPQIGWAQDGFPIYGPYGPEGVQIQNCGSAGAHATYCQDECGGLEMELDGVDSYKYRYYITGKVGDLESLPSNPKPDSEALYFPYTIRCHRGATVDEAKSSMTNGYTSALKAEPHLGYTKISPVKCLDGKAKADYDWLALKDTTEAVCDFNGAASAAPQVAALAIAAAGLVAML
;
A
#
# COMPACT_ATOMS: atom_id res chain seq x y z
N MET A 1 -27.87 41.60 1.85
CA MET A 1 -27.31 40.58 2.76
C MET A 1 -27.61 39.20 2.21
N ARG A 2 -26.60 38.56 1.60
CA ARG A 2 -26.42 37.11 1.44
C ARG A 2 -25.10 36.95 0.69
N GLN A 3 -24.03 36.75 1.46
CA GLN A 3 -22.72 36.36 0.93
C GLN A 3 -22.88 34.99 0.29
N LEU A 4 -22.58 34.92 -1.00
CA LEU A 4 -22.42 33.65 -1.71
C LEU A 4 -21.05 33.10 -1.28
N LEU A 5 -21.04 32.09 -0.42
CA LEU A 5 -19.83 31.31 -0.15
C LEU A 5 -19.45 30.60 -1.46
N LEU A 6 -18.35 31.02 -2.09
CA LEU A 6 -17.64 30.18 -3.04
C LEU A 6 -17.06 29.01 -2.24
N ILE A 7 -17.65 27.83 -2.42
CA ILE A 7 -17.04 26.57 -2.00
C ILE A 7 -15.90 26.32 -2.99
N VAL A 8 -14.67 26.63 -2.57
CA VAL A 8 -13.47 26.15 -3.23
C VAL A 8 -13.45 24.64 -2.99
N GLY A 9 -13.70 23.85 -4.03
CA GLY A 9 -13.48 22.42 -3.97
C GLY A 9 -12.00 22.18 -3.69
N LEU A 10 -11.68 21.65 -2.50
CA LEU A 10 -10.37 21.06 -2.25
C LEU A 10 -10.15 19.94 -3.28
N GLY A 11 -8.90 19.84 -3.73
CA GLY A 11 -8.47 19.03 -4.86
C GLY A 11 -9.03 17.61 -4.80
N ALA A 12 -9.90 17.31 -5.77
CA ALA A 12 -10.05 15.93 -6.22
C ALA A 12 -8.70 15.55 -6.81
N ALA A 13 -8.02 14.59 -6.18
CA ALA A 13 -6.84 13.95 -6.74
C ALA A 13 -7.13 13.60 -8.20
N ARG A 14 -6.31 14.07 -9.13
CA ARG A 14 -6.27 13.49 -10.47
C ARG A 14 -5.62 12.12 -10.38
N ALA A 15 -6.35 11.16 -9.81
CA ALA A 15 -6.28 9.82 -10.34
C ALA A 15 -6.80 9.94 -11.77
N PHE A 16 -5.91 10.01 -12.75
CA PHE A 16 -6.28 9.58 -14.09
C PHE A 16 -6.50 8.07 -13.96
N LEU A 17 -7.69 7.66 -13.51
CA LEU A 17 -8.20 6.30 -13.62
C LEU A 17 -8.30 5.99 -15.12
N LYS A 18 -7.16 5.74 -15.76
CA LYS A 18 -7.05 5.33 -17.16
C LYS A 18 -7.01 3.81 -17.27
N GLY A 19 -7.01 3.11 -16.15
CA GLY A 19 -7.30 1.69 -16.03
C GLY A 19 -8.79 1.42 -16.01
N GLY A 20 -9.28 0.58 -16.91
CA GLY A 20 -10.57 -0.05 -16.72
C GLY A 20 -10.43 -1.10 -15.63
N GLY A 21 -11.24 -0.99 -14.57
CA GLY A 21 -11.24 -1.95 -13.46
C GLY A 21 -11.21 -3.38 -13.99
N GLY A 22 -10.11 -4.08 -13.71
CA GLY A 22 -9.88 -5.45 -14.18
C GLY A 22 -11.06 -6.34 -13.79
N GLY A 23 -11.71 -6.06 -12.65
CA GLY A 23 -12.95 -6.68 -12.20
C GLY A 23 -12.82 -8.17 -11.89
N ALA A 24 -11.72 -8.78 -12.33
CA ALA A 24 -11.26 -10.10 -12.00
C ALA A 24 -10.89 -10.16 -10.53
N THR A 25 -11.22 -11.28 -9.92
CA THR A 25 -10.73 -11.60 -8.58
C THR A 25 -9.21 -11.74 -8.62
N CYS A 26 -8.53 -11.19 -7.61
CA CYS A 26 -7.09 -11.38 -7.45
C CYS A 26 -6.74 -12.88 -7.39
N ALA A 27 -5.55 -13.23 -7.87
CA ALA A 27 -5.06 -14.58 -7.76
C ALA A 27 -4.85 -14.94 -6.28
N ALA A 28 -5.38 -16.09 -5.87
CA ALA A 28 -5.32 -16.54 -4.48
C ALA A 28 -3.90 -16.78 -3.97
N ASP A 29 -2.95 -17.05 -4.87
CA ASP A 29 -1.55 -17.26 -4.57
C ASP A 29 -0.70 -15.97 -4.66
N GLY A 30 -1.30 -14.85 -5.06
CA GLY A 30 -0.61 -13.56 -5.25
C GLY A 30 -0.07 -13.33 -6.66
N GLY A 31 -0.32 -14.23 -7.61
CA GLY A 31 0.19 -14.12 -8.99
C GLY A 31 -0.32 -12.91 -9.80
N SER A 32 -1.35 -12.21 -9.33
CA SER A 32 -1.95 -11.05 -10.00
C SER A 32 -1.41 -9.69 -9.51
N SER A 33 -0.38 -9.67 -8.65
CA SER A 33 0.29 -8.43 -8.27
C SER A 33 1.02 -7.79 -9.46
N ILE A 34 0.84 -6.49 -9.65
CA ILE A 34 1.55 -5.72 -10.66
C ILE A 34 1.99 -4.41 -10.03
N TYR A 35 3.24 -4.04 -10.30
CA TYR A 35 3.81 -2.74 -10.03
C TYR A 35 4.74 -2.39 -11.19
N ILE A 36 4.40 -1.36 -11.94
CA ILE A 36 5.23 -0.84 -13.02
C ILE A 36 5.43 0.63 -12.77
N GLU A 37 6.69 1.05 -12.85
CA GLU A 37 7.05 2.43 -12.61
C GLU A 37 7.86 2.99 -13.79
N THR A 38 7.58 4.23 -14.15
CA THR A 38 8.34 4.97 -15.16
C THR A 38 8.55 6.41 -14.71
N ILE A 39 9.63 7.03 -15.20
CA ILE A 39 9.88 8.46 -15.03
C ILE A 39 9.51 9.18 -16.31
N ASP A 40 8.67 10.20 -16.19
CA ASP A 40 8.36 11.16 -17.26
C ASP A 40 8.85 12.54 -16.85
N ASP A 41 9.92 13.00 -17.50
CA ASP A 41 10.55 14.31 -17.28
C ASP A 41 10.17 15.34 -18.34
N SER A 42 9.21 15.02 -19.23
CA SER A 42 8.80 15.91 -20.32
C SER A 42 7.91 17.05 -19.86
N GLY A 43 7.24 16.89 -18.71
CA GLY A 43 6.36 17.89 -18.11
C GLY A 43 7.09 18.99 -17.32
N SER A 44 6.37 20.05 -16.97
CA SER A 44 6.88 21.12 -16.09
C SER A 44 7.15 20.65 -14.65
N VAL A 45 6.50 19.58 -14.24
CA VAL A 45 6.78 18.82 -13.03
C VAL A 45 7.11 17.41 -13.50
N PRO A 46 8.37 16.94 -13.36
CA PRO A 46 8.67 15.55 -13.67
C PRO A 46 7.90 14.62 -12.73
N VAL A 47 7.30 13.58 -13.30
CA VAL A 47 6.44 12.64 -12.56
C VAL A 47 6.99 11.23 -12.61
N ARG A 48 6.68 10.49 -11.55
CA ARG A 48 6.78 9.05 -11.47
C ARG A 48 5.38 8.51 -11.75
N ARG A 49 5.22 7.84 -12.88
CA ARG A 49 3.97 7.16 -13.26
C ARG A 49 4.01 5.75 -12.71
N ILE A 50 3.03 5.41 -11.87
CA ILE A 50 2.91 4.13 -11.20
C ILE A 50 1.64 3.44 -11.70
N GLN A 51 1.80 2.25 -12.26
CA GLN A 51 0.71 1.37 -12.67
C GLN A 51 0.68 0.15 -11.73
N PHE A 52 -0.49 -0.19 -11.21
CA PHE A 52 -0.62 -1.27 -10.24
C PHE A 52 -1.96 -1.99 -10.32
N SER A 53 -1.97 -3.28 -9.95
CA SER A 53 -3.20 -4.08 -10.02
C SER A 53 -4.12 -3.91 -8.81
N GLY A 54 -3.61 -3.46 -7.66
CA GLY A 54 -4.34 -3.48 -6.39
C GLY A 54 -4.34 -4.85 -5.70
N CYS A 55 -3.75 -5.88 -6.31
CA CYS A 55 -3.67 -7.22 -5.75
C CYS A 55 -2.33 -7.43 -5.01
N PRO A 56 -2.36 -8.09 -3.84
CA PRO A 56 -1.13 -8.45 -3.14
C PRO A 56 -0.35 -9.54 -3.88
N ASN A 57 0.97 -9.57 -3.67
CA ASN A 57 1.87 -10.58 -4.22
C ASN A 57 2.01 -11.80 -3.30
N HIS A 58 1.06 -12.04 -2.42
CA HIS A 58 1.06 -13.13 -1.44
C HIS A 58 -0.32 -13.80 -1.40
N GLU A 59 -0.48 -14.83 -0.57
CA GLU A 59 -1.76 -15.47 -0.35
C GLU A 59 -2.84 -14.46 0.04
N SER A 60 -3.97 -14.47 -0.67
CA SER A 60 -5.01 -13.42 -0.59
C SER A 60 -6.39 -13.94 -0.20
N TYR A 61 -6.45 -15.14 0.41
CA TYR A 61 -7.71 -15.67 0.93
C TYR A 61 -8.24 -14.75 2.02
N CYS A 62 -9.49 -14.33 1.90
CA CYS A 62 -10.11 -13.50 2.93
C CYS A 62 -10.31 -14.32 4.22
N THR A 63 -10.21 -13.65 5.37
CA THR A 63 -10.30 -14.26 6.70
C THR A 63 -11.21 -13.44 7.60
N GLY A 64 -11.71 -14.05 8.69
CA GLY A 64 -12.20 -13.33 9.87
C GLY A 64 -13.34 -12.37 9.61
N LYS A 65 -14.33 -12.77 8.79
CA LYS A 65 -15.60 -12.04 8.63
C LYS A 65 -16.77 -12.95 8.99
N PRO A 66 -17.05 -13.15 10.29
CA PRO A 66 -18.15 -14.00 10.75
C PRO A 66 -19.49 -13.63 10.09
N GLY A 67 -20.24 -14.64 9.66
CA GLY A 67 -21.52 -14.43 8.96
C GLY A 67 -21.39 -14.05 7.48
N ARG A 68 -20.16 -13.92 6.96
CA ARG A 68 -19.85 -13.89 5.52
C ARG A 68 -19.06 -15.13 5.12
N SER A 69 -18.67 -15.19 3.86
CA SER A 69 -18.00 -16.35 3.27
C SER A 69 -16.49 -16.43 3.55
N CYS A 70 -15.92 -15.46 4.28
CA CYS A 70 -14.50 -15.38 4.63
C CYS A 70 -14.12 -16.11 5.92
N GLY A 71 -15.01 -16.96 6.43
CA GLY A 71 -14.74 -17.79 7.60
C GLY A 71 -14.82 -17.03 8.93
N ASP A 72 -14.63 -17.80 10.00
CA ASP A 72 -14.57 -17.28 11.36
C ASP A 72 -13.21 -16.60 11.61
N GLU A 73 -13.14 -15.82 12.69
CA GLU A 73 -11.88 -15.28 13.19
C GLU A 73 -10.84 -16.40 13.40
N GLY A 74 -9.62 -16.13 12.95
CA GLY A 74 -8.48 -17.06 13.06
C GLY A 74 -8.51 -18.26 12.13
N LYS A 75 -9.33 -18.23 11.07
CA LYS A 75 -9.38 -19.28 10.05
C LYS A 75 -9.18 -18.70 8.66
N THR A 76 -8.50 -19.46 7.80
CA THR A 76 -8.50 -19.18 6.37
C THR A 76 -9.86 -19.54 5.75
N SER A 77 -10.23 -18.83 4.69
CA SER A 77 -11.29 -19.26 3.79
C SER A 77 -10.69 -19.89 2.52
N THR A 78 -11.55 -20.25 1.56
CA THR A 78 -11.15 -20.63 0.19
C THR A 78 -11.50 -19.55 -0.83
N LEU A 79 -11.89 -18.36 -0.37
CA LEU A 79 -12.37 -17.28 -1.22
C LEU A 79 -11.41 -16.12 -1.20
N VAL A 80 -11.33 -15.43 -2.33
CA VAL A 80 -10.60 -14.18 -2.47
C VAL A 80 -11.63 -13.08 -2.68
N GLU A 81 -11.62 -12.07 -1.82
CA GLU A 81 -12.47 -10.88 -1.98
C GLU A 81 -11.77 -9.78 -2.79
N GLY A 82 -10.44 -9.76 -2.80
CA GLY A 82 -9.65 -8.81 -3.57
C GLY A 82 -10.00 -8.87 -5.05
N THR A 83 -10.14 -7.72 -5.69
CA THR A 83 -10.34 -7.57 -7.12
C THR A 83 -9.25 -6.69 -7.73
N GLU A 84 -8.95 -6.94 -8.99
CA GLU A 84 -8.03 -6.12 -9.75
C GLU A 84 -8.63 -4.73 -10.03
N GLN A 85 -7.91 -3.69 -9.61
CA GLN A 85 -8.22 -2.29 -9.87
C GLN A 85 -7.59 -1.82 -11.18
N CYS A 86 -6.37 -2.29 -11.46
CA CYS A 86 -5.59 -1.90 -12.64
C CYS A 86 -5.43 -0.39 -12.77
N ASP A 87 -5.10 0.31 -11.68
CA ASP A 87 -5.01 1.77 -11.66
C ASP A 87 -3.65 2.31 -12.12
N GLU A 88 -3.68 3.56 -12.58
CA GLU A 88 -2.50 4.35 -12.89
C GLU A 88 -2.56 5.68 -12.13
N VAL A 89 -1.43 6.07 -11.54
CA VAL A 89 -1.29 7.31 -10.76
C VAL A 89 0.02 8.00 -11.09
N GLU A 90 0.05 9.31 -10.88
CA GLU A 90 1.25 10.12 -11.02
C GLU A 90 1.59 10.76 -9.66
N VAL A 91 2.86 10.63 -9.26
CA VAL A 91 3.42 11.35 -8.10
C VAL A 91 4.65 12.15 -8.55
N PRO A 92 5.02 13.25 -7.89
CA PRO A 92 6.23 13.99 -8.25
C PRO A 92 7.48 13.09 -8.19
N ALA A 93 8.29 13.09 -9.25
CA ALA A 93 9.58 12.40 -9.24
C ALA A 93 10.62 13.13 -8.36
N TYR A 94 10.42 14.43 -8.17
CA TYR A 94 11.24 15.33 -7.36
C TYR A 94 10.34 16.06 -6.35
N PRO A 95 10.07 15.48 -5.17
CA PRO A 95 9.12 16.03 -4.23
C PRO A 95 9.55 17.40 -3.71
N LYS A 96 8.59 18.29 -3.52
CA LYS A 96 8.80 19.63 -2.99
C LYS A 96 7.95 19.80 -1.74
N PHE A 97 8.48 20.53 -0.76
CA PHE A 97 7.73 20.87 0.43
C PHE A 97 6.61 21.86 0.12
N LYS A 98 5.45 21.68 0.75
CA LYS A 98 4.44 22.75 0.82
C LYS A 98 5.04 23.95 1.57
N ASP A 99 4.73 25.15 1.10
CA ASP A 99 5.20 26.41 1.71
C ASP A 99 4.54 26.66 3.08
N SER A 100 3.31 26.14 3.27
CA SER A 100 2.59 26.12 4.54
C SER A 100 2.58 24.71 5.12
N GLN A 101 2.56 24.61 6.45
CA GLN A 101 2.28 23.36 7.11
C GLN A 101 0.89 22.85 6.70
N PRO A 102 0.75 21.57 6.30
CA PRO A 102 -0.54 20.99 5.98
C PRO A 102 -1.41 20.87 7.26
N ASP A 103 -2.71 20.67 7.07
CA ASP A 103 -3.58 20.27 8.18
C ASP A 103 -3.14 18.86 8.62
N PRO A 104 -2.77 18.64 9.90
CA PRO A 104 -2.39 17.32 10.38
C PRO A 104 -3.51 16.28 10.27
N LYS A 105 -4.74 16.68 9.95
CA LYS A 105 -5.89 15.80 9.72
C LYS A 105 -6.30 15.68 8.26
N GLU A 106 -5.50 16.16 7.31
CA GLU A 106 -5.82 16.21 5.87
C GLU A 106 -6.41 14.88 5.36
N LEU A 107 -5.84 13.75 5.80
CA LEU A 107 -6.22 12.41 5.35
C LEU A 107 -7.04 11.62 6.36
N ASP A 108 -7.29 12.14 7.58
CA ASP A 108 -7.98 11.40 8.66
C ASP A 108 -9.30 10.80 8.18
N CYS A 109 -10.03 11.47 7.27
CA CYS A 109 -11.31 10.99 6.73
C CYS A 109 -11.30 10.64 5.24
N THR A 110 -10.11 10.45 4.67
CA THR A 110 -9.98 10.01 3.28
C THR A 110 -10.15 8.50 3.22
N MET A 111 -11.26 8.04 2.63
CA MET A 111 -11.47 6.63 2.31
C MET A 111 -10.68 6.25 1.05
N GLY A 112 -10.31 4.97 0.92
CA GLY A 112 -9.61 4.45 -0.24
C GLY A 112 -8.09 4.69 -0.19
N THR A 113 -7.44 4.44 -1.33
CA THR A 113 -5.98 4.52 -1.45
C THR A 113 -5.49 5.96 -1.31
N ILE A 114 -4.61 6.20 -0.34
CA ILE A 114 -3.92 7.49 -0.11
C ILE A 114 -2.43 7.45 -0.49
N ALA A 115 -1.87 6.25 -0.63
CA ALA A 115 -0.49 6.03 -1.00
C ALA A 115 -0.29 4.63 -1.60
N TYR A 116 0.86 4.40 -2.25
CA TYR A 116 1.07 3.25 -3.13
C TYR A 116 2.21 2.38 -2.64
N ALA A 117 1.92 1.13 -2.31
CA ALA A 117 2.93 0.15 -1.95
C ALA A 117 3.66 -0.37 -3.19
N LEU A 118 4.94 -0.70 -3.02
CA LEU A 118 5.81 -1.19 -4.10
C LEU A 118 5.46 -2.61 -4.57
N ASN A 119 4.54 -3.32 -3.90
CA ASN A 119 3.93 -4.56 -4.40
C ASN A 119 2.58 -4.35 -5.11
N GLY A 120 2.21 -3.10 -5.39
CA GLY A 120 0.99 -2.77 -6.14
C GLY A 120 -0.29 -2.73 -5.31
N VAL A 121 -0.20 -2.68 -3.98
CA VAL A 121 -1.33 -2.54 -3.05
C VAL A 121 -1.46 -1.09 -2.57
N GLY A 122 -2.68 -0.65 -2.25
CA GLY A 122 -2.92 0.67 -1.66
C GLY A 122 -2.69 0.71 -0.15
N PHE A 123 -2.12 1.81 0.35
CA PHE A 123 -2.21 2.20 1.76
C PHE A 123 -3.47 3.03 1.96
N PHE A 124 -4.24 2.73 3.00
CA PHE A 124 -5.43 3.51 3.37
C PHE A 124 -5.11 4.38 4.60
N SER A 125 -5.94 5.41 4.82
CA SER A 125 -5.88 6.23 6.03
C SER A 125 -6.37 5.46 7.26
N GLY A 126 -6.45 6.11 8.42
CA GLY A 126 -7.09 5.52 9.59
C GLY A 126 -8.62 5.40 9.49
N ALA A 127 -9.27 5.94 8.45
CA ALA A 127 -10.72 5.96 8.33
C ALA A 127 -11.32 4.59 8.01
N VAL A 128 -12.26 4.12 8.85
CA VAL A 128 -12.99 2.85 8.61
C VAL A 128 -14.40 3.05 8.06
N SER A 129 -14.95 4.27 8.19
CA SER A 129 -16.23 4.62 7.57
C SER A 129 -16.38 6.13 7.37
N TYR A 130 -17.24 6.51 6.44
CA TYR A 130 -17.56 7.92 6.18
C TYR A 130 -18.81 8.38 6.96
N VAL A 131 -18.69 9.51 7.67
CA VAL A 131 -19.82 10.20 8.31
C VAL A 131 -19.96 11.60 7.72
N ARG A 132 -21.17 11.93 7.24
CA ARG A 132 -21.45 13.25 6.68
C ARG A 132 -21.54 14.31 7.77
N GLY A 133 -20.61 15.28 7.76
CA GLY A 133 -20.69 16.48 8.62
C GLY A 133 -20.15 16.30 10.03
N GLY A 134 -19.29 15.31 10.26
CA GLY A 134 -18.56 15.10 11.52
C GLY A 134 -17.26 14.33 11.28
N ASP A 135 -16.53 14.06 12.37
CA ASP A 135 -15.34 13.21 12.34
C ASP A 135 -15.75 11.78 11.94
N CYS A 136 -14.97 11.17 11.07
CA CYS A 136 -15.15 9.79 10.64
C CYS A 136 -14.60 8.81 11.69
N PRO A 137 -15.26 7.67 11.92
CA PRO A 137 -14.71 6.60 12.74
C PRO A 137 -13.32 6.18 12.23
N GLN A 138 -12.36 6.17 13.15
CA GLN A 138 -11.00 5.71 12.90
C GLN A 138 -10.86 4.23 13.29
N LEU A 139 -9.79 3.60 12.81
CA LEU A 139 -9.33 2.30 13.29
C LEU A 139 -9.17 2.33 14.81
N ASP A 140 -9.84 1.39 15.47
CA ASP A 140 -9.73 1.16 16.90
C ASP A 140 -9.03 -0.18 17.11
N VAL A 141 -7.76 -0.14 17.54
CA VAL A 141 -6.98 -1.37 17.79
C VAL A 141 -7.26 -1.95 19.17
N SER A 142 -8.04 -1.26 20.01
CA SER A 142 -8.48 -1.74 21.31
C SER A 142 -9.82 -2.49 21.23
N ASP A 143 -10.62 -2.22 20.20
CA ASP A 143 -11.88 -2.92 19.95
C ASP A 143 -11.64 -4.34 19.38
N PRO A 144 -12.15 -5.40 20.03
CA PRO A 144 -12.06 -6.77 19.53
C PRO A 144 -12.98 -7.07 18.34
N GLU A 145 -13.99 -6.23 18.07
CA GLU A 145 -14.91 -6.38 16.93
C GLU A 145 -14.54 -5.47 15.75
N ALA A 146 -13.49 -4.68 15.89
CA ALA A 146 -12.98 -3.81 14.84
C ALA A 146 -12.41 -4.60 13.66
N GLU A 147 -12.12 -3.87 12.59
CA GLU A 147 -11.65 -4.36 11.30
C GLU A 147 -10.47 -5.36 11.38
N TRP A 148 -9.67 -5.24 12.44
CA TRP A 148 -8.52 -6.11 12.73
C TRP A 148 -8.81 -7.61 12.60
N ILE A 149 -9.99 -8.08 12.98
CA ILE A 149 -10.32 -9.51 12.91
C ILE A 149 -10.20 -10.10 11.51
N SER A 150 -10.27 -9.24 10.47
CA SER A 150 -10.25 -9.64 9.07
C SER A 150 -8.89 -9.53 8.38
N PHE A 151 -7.84 -9.18 9.12
CA PHE A 151 -6.48 -9.05 8.59
C PHE A 151 -5.84 -10.41 8.38
N ASP A 152 -5.26 -10.61 7.20
CA ASP A 152 -4.45 -11.79 6.92
C ASP A 152 -3.08 -11.73 7.63
N CYS A 153 -2.31 -12.80 7.55
CA CYS A 153 -0.99 -12.89 8.18
C CYS A 153 0.05 -11.95 7.57
N CYS A 154 -0.25 -11.35 6.41
CA CYS A 154 0.54 -10.32 5.75
C CYS A 154 0.14 -8.89 6.18
N THR A 155 -0.82 -8.77 7.12
CA THR A 155 -1.28 -7.52 7.72
C THR A 155 -2.01 -6.60 6.74
N GLY A 156 -2.74 -7.19 5.79
CA GLY A 156 -3.72 -6.47 4.99
C GLY A 156 -5.05 -7.22 4.92
N HIS A 157 -6.01 -6.61 4.24
CA HIS A 157 -7.30 -7.22 3.99
C HIS A 157 -8.06 -6.51 2.86
N SER A 158 -9.17 -7.10 2.42
CA SER A 158 -10.04 -6.50 1.40
C SER A 158 -11.26 -5.83 2.00
N THR A 159 -11.64 -4.69 1.43
CA THR A 159 -12.98 -4.12 1.62
C THR A 159 -14.05 -5.04 1.03
N GLY A 160 -15.34 -4.78 1.33
CA GLY A 160 -16.45 -5.55 0.76
C GLY A 160 -16.64 -5.37 -0.76
N ASP A 161 -16.07 -4.31 -1.33
CA ASP A 161 -15.99 -4.04 -2.78
C ASP A 161 -14.66 -4.51 -3.41
N GLY A 162 -13.81 -5.20 -2.64
CA GLY A 162 -12.66 -5.92 -3.15
C GLY A 162 -11.38 -5.11 -3.27
N LEU A 163 -11.27 -3.96 -2.59
CA LEU A 163 -10.02 -3.22 -2.49
C LEU A 163 -9.14 -3.85 -1.42
N TYR A 164 -8.14 -4.64 -1.81
CA TYR A 164 -7.12 -5.11 -0.87
C TYR A 164 -6.18 -3.95 -0.51
N HIS A 165 -5.91 -3.76 0.78
CA HIS A 165 -5.16 -2.61 1.26
C HIS A 165 -4.48 -2.84 2.61
N TYR A 166 -3.61 -1.89 2.97
CA TYR A 166 -2.88 -1.87 4.23
C TYR A 166 -3.24 -0.63 5.07
N HIS A 167 -3.38 -0.87 6.38
CA HIS A 167 -3.45 0.15 7.41
C HIS A 167 -2.25 0.12 8.38
N PHE A 168 -1.50 -0.98 8.38
CA PHE A 168 -0.40 -1.26 9.30
C PHE A 168 0.81 -1.79 8.52
N PRO A 169 1.98 -2.00 9.15
CA PRO A 169 3.17 -2.46 8.47
C PRO A 169 2.91 -3.79 7.73
N PRO A 170 3.00 -3.82 6.38
CA PRO A 170 2.67 -5.00 5.59
C PRO A 170 3.79 -6.03 5.71
N SER A 171 3.58 -7.05 6.56
CA SER A 171 4.64 -7.94 7.02
C SER A 171 5.29 -8.73 5.87
N CYS A 172 4.51 -9.20 4.90
CA CYS A 172 5.03 -9.94 3.74
C CYS A 172 5.85 -9.05 2.79
N LEU A 173 5.37 -7.83 2.53
CA LEU A 173 6.11 -6.83 1.74
C LEU A 173 7.41 -6.44 2.44
N LEU A 174 7.37 -6.17 3.75
CA LEU A 174 8.56 -5.84 4.54
C LEU A 174 9.58 -6.98 4.55
N ALA A 175 9.13 -8.23 4.71
CA ALA A 175 10.02 -9.37 4.72
C ALA A 175 10.75 -9.56 3.38
N GLN A 176 10.04 -9.38 2.26
CA GLN A 176 10.64 -9.38 0.93
C GLN A 176 11.59 -8.21 0.71
N ALA A 177 11.17 -6.99 1.06
CA ALA A 177 11.98 -5.79 0.91
C ALA A 177 13.28 -5.85 1.73
N GLU A 178 13.22 -6.41 2.94
CA GLU A 178 14.40 -6.62 3.79
C GLU A 178 15.31 -7.74 3.27
N ALA A 179 14.79 -8.72 2.52
CA ALA A 179 15.62 -9.73 1.88
C ALA A 179 16.41 -9.15 0.69
N ASP A 180 15.76 -8.29 -0.11
CA ASP A 180 16.39 -7.62 -1.25
C ASP A 180 17.35 -6.50 -0.82
N ALA A 181 16.98 -5.73 0.20
CA ALA A 181 17.77 -4.63 0.75
C ALA A 181 17.88 -4.73 2.28
N PRO A 182 18.77 -5.59 2.82
CA PRO A 182 18.85 -5.81 4.25
C PRO A 182 19.27 -4.56 5.04
N MET A 183 18.59 -4.37 6.18
CA MET A 183 18.83 -3.28 7.12
C MET A 183 20.24 -3.37 7.71
N GLY A 184 20.95 -2.25 7.75
CA GLY A 184 22.32 -2.18 8.27
C GLY A 184 23.39 -2.66 7.29
N THR A 185 23.02 -3.18 6.12
CA THR A 185 23.97 -3.49 5.03
C THR A 185 23.68 -2.66 3.80
N THR A 186 22.53 -2.86 3.17
CA THR A 186 22.15 -2.19 1.92
C THR A 186 21.48 -0.86 2.22
N VAL A 187 20.65 -0.83 3.26
CA VAL A 187 20.12 0.40 3.83
C VAL A 187 20.91 0.74 5.08
N ALA A 188 21.62 1.87 5.08
CA ALA A 188 22.51 2.22 6.17
C ALA A 188 21.77 2.37 7.52
N ASN A 189 22.54 2.25 8.61
CA ASN A 189 22.10 2.58 9.96
C ASN A 189 20.89 1.78 10.47
N GLY A 190 20.63 0.58 9.96
CA GLY A 190 19.50 -0.22 10.44
C GLY A 190 18.15 0.41 10.14
N HIS A 191 18.05 1.25 9.12
CA HIS A 191 16.79 1.84 8.66
C HIS A 191 16.00 0.82 7.83
N SER A 192 14.67 0.81 7.94
CA SER A 192 13.80 -0.05 7.12
C SER A 192 14.00 0.21 5.62
N PRO A 193 13.72 -0.76 4.74
CA PRO A 193 13.70 -0.55 3.29
C PRO A 193 12.49 0.29 2.86
N GLN A 194 12.60 0.91 1.69
CA GLN A 194 11.48 1.62 1.08
C GLN A 194 10.42 0.59 0.67
N ILE A 195 9.15 0.88 0.97
CA ILE A 195 8.01 0.02 0.66
C ILE A 195 6.91 0.72 -0.12
N GLY A 196 7.02 2.03 -0.36
CA GLY A 196 5.99 2.77 -1.10
C GLY A 196 6.36 4.19 -1.51
N TRP A 197 5.40 4.84 -2.15
CA TRP A 197 5.38 6.26 -2.48
C TRP A 197 4.10 6.91 -1.96
N ALA A 198 4.24 8.09 -1.36
CA ALA A 198 3.11 8.95 -1.04
C ALA A 198 2.66 9.74 -2.27
N GLN A 199 1.43 10.26 -2.26
CA GLN A 199 0.87 11.05 -3.38
C GLN A 199 1.69 12.32 -3.69
N ASP A 200 2.43 12.84 -2.70
CA ASP A 200 3.32 14.00 -2.82
C ASP A 200 4.75 13.66 -3.28
N GLY A 201 5.03 12.38 -3.56
CA GLY A 201 6.29 11.91 -4.13
C GLY A 201 7.39 11.63 -3.10
N PHE A 202 7.14 11.82 -1.80
CA PHE A 202 8.06 11.36 -0.78
C PHE A 202 7.99 9.83 -0.61
N PRO A 203 9.12 9.17 -0.32
CA PRO A 203 9.16 7.73 -0.11
C PRO A 203 8.50 7.33 1.21
N ILE A 204 8.02 6.08 1.26
CA ILE A 204 7.42 5.45 2.43
C ILE A 204 8.30 4.27 2.83
N TYR A 205 8.60 4.15 4.12
CA TYR A 205 9.43 3.11 4.70
C TYR A 205 8.68 2.26 5.72
N GLY A 206 9.24 1.09 6.05
CA GLY A 206 8.82 0.28 7.20
C GLY A 206 9.05 0.98 8.54
N PRO A 207 8.75 0.32 9.68
CA PRO A 207 8.60 0.99 10.97
C PRO A 207 9.90 1.43 11.66
N TYR A 208 11.07 1.15 11.10
CA TYR A 208 12.36 1.46 11.72
C TYR A 208 13.10 2.58 10.99
N GLY A 209 13.50 3.59 11.76
CA GLY A 209 14.33 4.71 11.31
C GLY A 209 15.82 4.46 11.57
N PRO A 210 16.63 5.54 11.59
CA PRO A 210 18.06 5.44 11.87
C PRO A 210 18.35 4.73 13.19
N GLU A 211 19.48 4.02 13.21
CA GLU A 211 19.97 3.19 14.31
C GLU A 211 19.04 2.02 14.69
N GLY A 212 18.12 1.62 13.81
CA GLY A 212 17.12 0.60 14.10
C GLY A 212 16.07 1.04 15.12
N VAL A 213 15.92 2.36 15.31
CA VAL A 213 14.90 2.90 16.22
C VAL A 213 13.51 2.71 15.62
N GLN A 214 12.61 2.09 16.39
CA GLN A 214 11.22 2.00 15.99
C GLN A 214 10.59 3.41 16.01
N ILE A 215 10.09 3.87 14.87
CA ILE A 215 9.48 5.19 14.75
C ILE A 215 8.15 5.21 15.51
N GLN A 216 8.01 6.23 16.34
CA GLN A 216 6.83 6.53 17.15
C GLN A 216 6.49 8.01 17.01
N ASN A 217 5.28 8.40 17.37
CA ASN A 217 4.85 9.80 17.43
C ASN A 217 5.78 10.61 18.33
N CYS A 218 6.30 11.73 17.81
CA CYS A 218 7.12 12.63 18.62
C CYS A 218 6.39 13.08 19.89
N GLY A 219 7.08 13.04 21.02
CA GLY A 219 6.52 13.40 22.33
C GLY A 219 5.71 12.30 23.01
N SER A 220 5.48 11.15 22.36
CA SER A 220 4.88 9.98 23.01
C SER A 220 5.85 9.31 23.98
N ALA A 221 5.33 8.55 24.94
CA ALA A 221 6.14 7.90 25.97
C ALA A 221 7.05 6.82 25.35
N GLY A 222 8.36 7.01 25.45
CA GLY A 222 9.35 6.09 24.89
C GLY A 222 9.82 6.44 23.47
N ALA A 223 9.22 7.46 22.83
CA ALA A 223 9.68 7.94 21.54
C ALA A 223 11.11 8.49 21.63
N HIS A 224 11.90 8.22 20.59
CA HIS A 224 13.23 8.81 20.48
C HIS A 224 13.12 10.33 20.31
N ALA A 225 14.05 11.08 20.90
CA ALA A 225 14.04 12.54 20.86
C ALA A 225 14.26 13.16 19.46
N THR A 226 14.55 12.33 18.45
CA THR A 226 15.02 12.75 17.13
C THR A 226 14.42 11.90 16.03
N TYR A 227 14.50 10.57 16.17
CA TYR A 227 13.95 9.60 15.21
C TYR A 227 12.51 9.24 15.61
N CYS A 228 11.63 10.22 15.47
CA CYS A 228 10.20 10.10 15.72
C CYS A 228 9.45 10.76 14.57
N GLN A 229 8.19 10.37 14.35
CA GLN A 229 7.38 10.95 13.28
C GLN A 229 6.66 12.22 13.74
N ASP A 230 6.58 13.18 12.83
CA ASP A 230 5.82 14.41 12.96
C ASP A 230 4.32 14.17 12.84
N GLU A 231 3.53 15.25 12.81
CA GLU A 231 2.08 15.18 12.77
C GLU A 231 1.52 14.59 11.45
N CYS A 232 2.31 14.53 10.38
CA CYS A 232 1.94 13.88 9.11
C CYS A 232 2.31 12.39 9.06
N GLY A 233 3.07 11.87 10.02
CA GLY A 233 3.55 10.49 10.02
C GLY A 233 4.90 10.30 9.30
N GLY A 234 5.75 11.33 9.27
CA GLY A 234 7.09 11.21 8.67
C GLY A 234 8.20 11.93 9.43
N LEU A 235 9.42 11.87 8.88
CA LEU A 235 10.63 12.45 9.46
C LEU A 235 11.33 13.38 8.47
N GLU A 236 11.43 14.65 8.80
CA GLU A 236 12.24 15.63 8.05
C GLU A 236 13.72 15.55 8.49
N MET A 237 14.56 14.93 7.67
CA MET A 237 15.99 14.75 7.91
C MET A 237 16.75 14.38 6.61
N GLU A 238 18.03 14.74 6.49
CA GLU A 238 18.88 14.13 5.46
C GLU A 238 19.55 12.88 6.06
N LEU A 239 19.38 11.72 5.42
CA LEU A 239 19.85 10.42 5.94
C LEU A 239 20.89 9.82 4.99
N ASP A 240 22.16 10.08 5.28
CA ASP A 240 23.27 9.54 4.49
C ASP A 240 23.25 8.00 4.48
N GLY A 241 23.45 7.43 3.29
CA GLY A 241 23.38 5.98 3.06
C GLY A 241 21.97 5.36 3.10
N VAL A 242 20.92 6.16 3.27
CA VAL A 242 19.51 5.71 3.15
C VAL A 242 18.93 6.18 1.82
N ASP A 243 18.83 7.49 1.63
CA ASP A 243 18.28 8.10 0.42
C ASP A 243 18.78 9.54 0.19
N SER A 244 18.31 10.17 -0.89
CA SER A 244 18.60 11.58 -1.21
C SER A 244 17.41 12.50 -0.93
N TYR A 245 16.44 12.05 -0.14
CA TYR A 245 15.29 12.84 0.26
C TYR A 245 15.60 13.61 1.55
N LYS A 246 14.80 14.65 1.82
CA LYS A 246 14.82 15.40 3.08
C LYS A 246 13.65 15.06 3.98
N TYR A 247 12.69 14.29 3.47
CA TYR A 247 11.52 13.84 4.20
C TYR A 247 11.11 12.43 3.73
N ARG A 248 10.56 11.63 4.63
CA ARG A 248 9.94 10.34 4.31
C ARG A 248 8.88 9.98 5.33
N TYR A 249 7.90 9.20 4.89
CA TYR A 249 6.86 8.64 5.75
C TYR A 249 7.26 7.27 6.27
N TYR A 250 6.67 6.87 7.39
CA TYR A 250 6.84 5.55 7.98
C TYR A 250 5.48 4.89 8.15
N ILE A 251 5.37 3.64 7.75
CA ILE A 251 4.27 2.79 8.20
C ILE A 251 4.68 2.24 9.57
N THR A 252 4.01 2.70 10.62
CA THR A 252 4.41 2.50 12.01
C THR A 252 3.54 1.48 12.73
N GLY A 253 4.06 0.94 13.84
CA GLY A 253 3.42 -0.13 14.59
C GLY A 253 4.26 -1.40 14.59
N LYS A 254 3.64 -2.52 14.99
CA LYS A 254 4.28 -3.83 15.03
C LYS A 254 4.18 -4.51 13.66
N VAL A 255 5.20 -5.30 13.32
CA VAL A 255 5.22 -6.13 12.10
C VAL A 255 4.72 -7.52 12.45
N GLY A 256 3.77 -8.03 11.66
CA GLY A 256 3.21 -9.38 11.83
C GLY A 256 4.24 -10.51 11.68
N ASP A 257 3.92 -11.66 12.25
CA ASP A 257 4.74 -12.87 12.34
C ASP A 257 4.72 -13.74 11.08
N LEU A 258 3.93 -13.35 10.07
CA LEU A 258 3.69 -14.05 8.80
C LEU A 258 2.89 -15.36 8.92
N GLU A 259 2.31 -15.63 10.08
CA GLU A 259 1.67 -16.91 10.39
C GLU A 259 0.23 -16.75 10.89
N SER A 260 0.03 -15.85 11.84
CA SER A 260 -1.19 -15.78 12.62
C SER A 260 -2.36 -15.14 11.87
N LEU A 261 -3.57 -15.62 12.17
CA LEU A 261 -4.84 -15.02 11.77
C LEU A 261 -5.66 -14.67 13.04
N PRO A 262 -6.18 -13.44 13.17
CA PRO A 262 -5.69 -12.25 12.48
C PRO A 262 -4.18 -12.08 12.70
N SER A 263 -3.53 -11.21 11.93
CA SER A 263 -2.09 -10.94 12.06
C SER A 263 -1.67 -10.78 13.54
N ASN A 264 -0.44 -11.16 13.87
CA ASN A 264 0.09 -11.06 15.23
C ASN A 264 1.57 -10.67 15.19
N PRO A 265 2.07 -9.80 16.08
CA PRO A 265 1.36 -9.04 17.11
C PRO A 265 0.30 -8.09 16.56
N LYS A 266 -0.83 -7.98 17.26
CA LYS A 266 -1.81 -6.91 17.04
C LYS A 266 -1.14 -5.55 17.28
N PRO A 267 -1.39 -4.54 16.43
CA PRO A 267 -1.08 -3.15 16.73
C PRO A 267 -1.60 -2.78 18.12
N ASP A 268 -0.73 -2.29 18.99
CA ASP A 268 -0.96 -2.29 20.44
C ASP A 268 -1.19 -0.90 21.04
N SER A 269 -0.94 0.18 20.29
CA SER A 269 -1.06 1.54 20.83
C SER A 269 -1.24 2.64 19.78
N GLU A 270 -2.46 3.15 19.68
CA GLU A 270 -2.78 4.36 18.91
C GLU A 270 -1.97 5.57 19.40
N ALA A 271 -1.79 5.71 20.72
CA ALA A 271 -1.03 6.83 21.29
C ALA A 271 0.44 6.87 20.82
N LEU A 272 1.01 5.72 20.44
CA LEU A 272 2.40 5.62 20.00
C LEU A 272 2.54 5.71 18.48
N TYR A 273 1.56 5.21 17.73
CA TYR A 273 1.74 4.95 16.29
C TYR A 273 0.65 5.55 15.41
N PHE A 274 -0.51 5.95 15.94
CA PHE A 274 -1.59 6.52 15.11
C PHE A 274 -1.07 7.70 14.28
N PRO A 275 -1.34 7.76 12.96
CA PRO A 275 -2.36 7.01 12.22
C PRO A 275 -1.90 5.64 11.65
N TYR A 276 -0.73 5.13 12.04
CA TYR A 276 -0.06 3.94 11.50
C TYR A 276 0.39 4.07 10.04
N THR A 277 -0.27 4.90 9.24
CA THR A 277 0.08 5.29 7.88
C THR A 277 0.34 6.81 7.77
N ILE A 278 -0.07 7.45 6.68
CA ILE A 278 0.14 8.87 6.41
C ILE A 278 -1.08 9.67 6.85
N ARG A 279 -0.85 10.76 7.59
CA ARG A 279 -1.93 11.64 8.08
C ARG A 279 -2.17 12.87 7.21
N CYS A 280 -1.11 13.37 6.58
CA CYS A 280 -1.14 14.49 5.66
C CYS A 280 0.04 14.47 4.70
N HIS A 281 -0.10 15.20 3.60
CA HIS A 281 0.98 15.37 2.65
C HIS A 281 1.83 16.58 3.05
N ARG A 282 3.01 16.33 3.61
CA ARG A 282 4.06 17.32 3.88
C ARG A 282 4.58 17.97 2.60
N GLY A 283 4.57 17.22 1.50
CA GLY A 283 4.94 17.68 0.17
C GLY A 283 3.76 18.15 -0.67
N ALA A 284 4.08 18.78 -1.79
CA ALA A 284 3.13 19.18 -2.82
C ALA A 284 2.90 18.02 -3.80
N THR A 285 1.64 17.68 -4.06
CA THR A 285 1.24 16.74 -5.11
C THR A 285 1.58 17.29 -6.50
N VAL A 286 1.42 16.48 -7.57
CA VAL A 286 1.69 16.90 -8.96
C VAL A 286 0.98 18.21 -9.33
N ASP A 287 -0.28 18.37 -8.92
CA ASP A 287 -1.10 19.55 -9.22
C ASP A 287 -0.68 20.79 -8.40
N GLU A 288 -0.05 20.59 -7.24
CA GLU A 288 0.38 21.66 -6.33
C GLU A 288 1.82 22.11 -6.60
N ALA A 289 2.66 21.20 -7.10
CA ALA A 289 4.10 21.38 -7.23
C ALA A 289 4.46 22.53 -8.17
N LYS A 290 5.30 23.44 -7.68
CA LYS A 290 5.80 24.60 -8.44
C LYS A 290 7.31 24.66 -8.37
N SER A 291 7.95 25.15 -9.42
CA SER A 291 9.40 25.31 -9.47
C SER A 291 9.96 26.17 -8.33
N SER A 292 9.18 27.15 -7.86
CA SER A 292 9.52 28.06 -6.76
C SER A 292 9.52 27.43 -5.37
N MET A 293 8.84 26.29 -5.18
CA MET A 293 8.75 25.63 -3.87
C MET A 293 10.07 24.99 -3.49
N THR A 294 10.30 24.85 -2.19
CA THR A 294 11.52 24.28 -1.61
C THR A 294 11.66 22.81 -1.97
N ASN A 295 12.84 22.41 -2.45
CA ASN A 295 13.13 21.01 -2.77
C ASN A 295 13.14 20.15 -1.50
N GLY A 296 12.35 19.08 -1.52
CA GLY A 296 12.33 18.01 -0.52
C GLY A 296 13.45 16.98 -0.69
N TYR A 297 14.48 17.30 -1.46
CA TYR A 297 15.55 16.39 -1.83
C TYR A 297 16.88 17.13 -1.93
N THR A 298 17.97 16.39 -1.86
CA THR A 298 19.34 16.90 -2.02
C THR A 298 19.72 16.97 -3.49
N SER A 299 20.78 17.69 -3.85
CA SER A 299 21.26 17.75 -5.25
C SER A 299 21.75 16.39 -5.80
N ALA A 300 21.88 15.37 -4.95
CA ALA A 300 22.28 14.02 -5.35
C ALA A 300 21.11 13.17 -5.89
N LEU A 301 19.85 13.59 -5.67
CA LEU A 301 18.71 12.81 -6.13
C LEU A 301 18.71 12.70 -7.65
N LYS A 302 18.74 11.46 -8.13
CA LYS A 302 18.40 11.09 -9.50
C LYS A 302 17.17 10.20 -9.44
N ALA A 303 16.04 10.69 -9.94
CA ALA A 303 14.82 9.89 -9.97
C ALA A 303 15.00 8.73 -10.98
N GLU A 304 14.85 7.50 -10.49
CA GLU A 304 14.89 6.28 -11.28
C GLU A 304 13.66 5.42 -10.94
N PRO A 305 13.14 4.62 -11.89
CA PRO A 305 12.05 3.69 -11.62
C PRO A 305 12.41 2.67 -10.54
N HIS A 306 11.53 2.46 -9.55
CA HIS A 306 11.60 1.32 -8.64
C HIS A 306 11.06 0.06 -9.34
N LEU A 307 11.74 -1.08 -9.18
CA LEU A 307 11.34 -2.35 -9.81
C LEU A 307 10.10 -3.00 -9.17
N GLY A 308 9.71 -2.52 -7.99
CA GLY A 308 8.64 -3.07 -7.17
C GLY A 308 9.00 -4.40 -6.50
N TYR A 309 8.06 -4.93 -5.73
CA TYR A 309 8.14 -6.20 -5.02
C TYR A 309 6.95 -7.08 -5.45
N THR A 310 6.94 -7.48 -6.71
CA THR A 310 5.79 -8.19 -7.31
C THR A 310 5.96 -9.70 -7.33
N LYS A 311 7.19 -10.22 -7.16
CA LYS A 311 7.43 -11.67 -7.11
C LYS A 311 6.58 -12.31 -6.01
N ILE A 312 6.02 -13.49 -6.31
CA ILE A 312 5.10 -14.21 -5.44
C ILE A 312 5.80 -14.59 -4.14
N SER A 313 5.30 -14.06 -3.04
CA SER A 313 5.66 -14.44 -1.68
C SER A 313 5.24 -15.89 -1.40
N PRO A 314 6.14 -16.72 -0.83
CA PRO A 314 5.85 -18.11 -0.50
C PRO A 314 5.01 -18.26 0.78
N VAL A 315 4.70 -17.14 1.47
CA VAL A 315 3.97 -17.14 2.74
C VAL A 315 2.59 -17.77 2.57
N LYS A 316 2.26 -18.61 3.55
CA LYS A 316 0.97 -19.27 3.70
C LYS A 316 0.56 -19.11 5.15
N CYS A 317 -0.61 -18.53 5.39
CA CYS A 317 -1.04 -18.33 6.76
C CYS A 317 -1.34 -19.69 7.41
N LEU A 318 -1.00 -19.83 8.69
CA LEU A 318 -1.20 -21.05 9.47
C LEU A 318 -0.38 -22.26 8.96
N ASP A 319 0.79 -22.03 8.34
CA ASP A 319 1.67 -23.09 7.84
C ASP A 319 2.78 -23.50 8.83
N GLY A 320 2.86 -22.83 9.98
CA GLY A 320 3.78 -23.09 11.08
C GLY A 320 5.21 -22.60 10.83
N LYS A 321 5.43 -21.76 9.81
CA LYS A 321 6.75 -21.22 9.47
C LYS A 321 6.94 -19.81 9.99
N ALA A 322 8.18 -19.49 10.32
CA ALA A 322 8.63 -18.14 10.59
C ALA A 322 9.30 -17.54 9.35
N LYS A 323 9.56 -16.23 9.38
CA LYS A 323 10.29 -15.50 8.33
C LYS A 323 11.57 -16.22 7.85
N ALA A 324 12.34 -16.84 8.75
CA ALA A 324 13.60 -17.50 8.44
C ALA A 324 13.45 -18.84 7.67
N ASP A 325 12.24 -19.42 7.65
CA ASP A 325 11.96 -20.68 6.98
C ASP A 325 11.62 -20.52 5.49
N TYR A 326 11.38 -19.28 5.06
CA TYR A 326 11.08 -18.94 3.67
C TYR A 326 12.34 -18.52 2.90
N ASP A 327 12.45 -18.97 1.66
CA ASP A 327 13.48 -18.51 0.73
C ASP A 327 13.02 -17.25 -0.01
N TRP A 328 13.31 -16.10 0.58
CA TRP A 328 12.93 -14.78 0.06
C TRP A 328 13.71 -14.36 -1.19
N LEU A 329 14.73 -15.12 -1.61
CA LEU A 329 15.49 -14.84 -2.84
C LEU A 329 15.06 -15.76 -4.00
N ALA A 330 14.45 -16.91 -3.70
CA ALA A 330 13.88 -17.84 -4.68
C ALA A 330 12.38 -17.60 -4.93
N LEU A 331 11.93 -16.34 -4.88
CA LEU A 331 10.56 -15.96 -5.19
C LEU A 331 10.25 -16.21 -6.66
N LYS A 332 9.01 -16.63 -6.93
CA LYS A 332 8.57 -16.90 -8.30
C LYS A 332 8.10 -15.61 -8.96
N ASP A 333 8.43 -15.42 -10.23
CA ASP A 333 7.82 -14.34 -11.00
C ASP A 333 6.30 -14.54 -11.10
N THR A 334 5.58 -13.44 -11.20
CA THR A 334 4.12 -13.42 -11.35
C THR A 334 3.72 -14.12 -12.65
N THR A 335 2.79 -15.06 -12.56
CA THR A 335 2.17 -15.69 -13.73
C THR A 335 1.08 -14.76 -14.29
N GLU A 336 1.28 -14.29 -15.52
CA GLU A 336 0.36 -13.52 -16.38
C GLU A 336 -0.48 -12.44 -15.69
N ALA A 337 0.05 -11.21 -15.72
CA ALA A 337 -0.68 -9.97 -15.44
C ALA A 337 -1.90 -9.81 -16.37
N VAL A 338 -3.10 -9.67 -15.79
CA VAL A 338 -4.36 -9.41 -16.53
C VAL A 338 -4.56 -7.91 -16.82
N CYS A 339 -3.95 -7.02 -16.04
CA CYS A 339 -4.07 -5.59 -16.27
C CYS A 339 -3.36 -5.17 -17.57
N ASP A 340 -4.16 -4.80 -18.57
CA ASP A 340 -3.67 -4.17 -19.79
C ASP A 340 -3.72 -2.64 -19.64
N PHE A 341 -2.58 -2.07 -19.25
CA PHE A 341 -2.40 -0.63 -19.16
C PHE A 341 -2.17 0.05 -20.52
N ASN A 342 -2.09 -0.72 -21.62
CA ASN A 342 -1.88 -0.21 -22.97
C ASN A 342 -3.19 0.02 -23.76
N GLY A 343 -4.36 -0.36 -23.20
CA GLY A 343 -5.66 -0.10 -23.80
C GLY A 343 -5.98 -0.95 -25.05
N ALA A 344 -5.35 -2.12 -25.20
CA ALA A 344 -5.63 -3.09 -26.25
C ALA A 344 -6.19 -4.37 -25.64
N ALA A 345 -7.49 -4.36 -25.29
CA ALA A 345 -8.29 -5.50 -24.83
C ALA A 345 -7.62 -6.87 -25.10
N SER A 346 -6.94 -7.41 -24.09
CA SER A 346 -6.29 -8.71 -24.23
C SER A 346 -7.37 -9.76 -24.46
N ALA A 347 -7.40 -10.33 -25.66
CA ALA A 347 -8.23 -11.49 -25.94
C ALA A 347 -7.81 -12.61 -24.98
N ALA A 348 -8.77 -13.07 -24.16
CA ALA A 348 -8.59 -14.25 -23.32
C ALA A 348 -8.02 -15.42 -24.14
N PRO A 349 -7.14 -16.25 -23.56
CA PRO A 349 -6.61 -17.42 -24.26
C PRO A 349 -7.78 -18.32 -24.68
N GLN A 350 -7.88 -18.60 -25.98
CA GLN A 350 -8.84 -19.56 -26.49
C GLN A 350 -8.52 -20.93 -25.90
N VAL A 351 -9.32 -21.36 -24.94
CA VAL A 351 -9.34 -22.76 -24.50
C VAL A 351 -9.74 -23.58 -25.72
N ALA A 352 -8.83 -24.42 -26.20
CA ALA A 352 -9.09 -25.35 -27.29
C ALA A 352 -10.27 -26.24 -26.89
N ALA A 353 -11.42 -26.01 -27.52
CA ALA A 353 -12.60 -26.84 -27.34
C ALA A 353 -12.29 -28.25 -27.84
N LEU A 354 -12.26 -29.20 -26.91
CA LEU A 354 -12.19 -30.63 -27.18
C LEU A 354 -13.46 -31.04 -27.95
N ALA A 355 -13.31 -31.35 -29.24
CA ALA A 355 -14.40 -31.80 -30.08
C ALA A 355 -14.90 -33.18 -29.61
N ILE A 356 -16.05 -33.21 -28.92
CA ILE A 356 -16.80 -34.45 -28.70
C ILE A 356 -17.67 -34.70 -29.93
N ALA A 357 -17.29 -35.70 -30.72
CA ALA A 357 -18.08 -36.19 -31.85
C ALA A 357 -19.31 -36.93 -31.33
N ALA A 358 -20.49 -36.36 -31.49
CA ALA A 358 -21.76 -37.04 -31.26
C ALA A 358 -22.14 -37.86 -32.51
N ALA A 359 -21.89 -39.18 -32.47
CA ALA A 359 -22.54 -40.15 -33.33
C ALA A 359 -23.98 -40.38 -32.80
N GLY A 360 -24.97 -40.22 -33.68
CA GLY A 360 -26.38 -40.11 -33.30
C GLY A 360 -27.10 -41.41 -32.96
N LEU A 361 -28.38 -41.28 -32.59
CA LEU A 361 -29.43 -42.23 -32.98
C LEU A 361 -30.82 -41.58 -32.90
N VAL A 362 -31.63 -42.01 -33.87
CA VAL A 362 -32.99 -41.64 -34.27
C VAL A 362 -34.08 -42.16 -33.32
N ALA A 363 -35.19 -41.42 -33.20
CA ALA A 363 -36.61 -41.87 -33.36
C ALA A 363 -37.53 -40.89 -32.59
N MET A 364 -38.40 -40.09 -33.23
CA MET A 364 -39.73 -40.45 -33.74
C MET A 364 -40.56 -41.36 -32.82
N LEU A 365 -41.20 -40.74 -31.80
CA LEU A 365 -42.67 -40.69 -31.59
C LEU A 365 -42.99 -39.89 -30.33
#